data_AF-A0A354Q447-F1
#
_entry.id   AF-A0A354Q447-F1
#
_cell.length_a   1.000
_cell.length_b   1.000
_cell.length_c   1.000
_cell.angle_alpha   90.00
_cell.angle_beta   90.00
_cell.angle_gamma   90.00
#
_symmetry.space_group_name_H-M   'P 1'
#
loop_
_entity.id
_entity.type
_entity.pdbx_description
1 polymer ?
#
loop_
_entity_poly.entity_id
_entity_poly.type
_entity_poly.pdbx_seq_one_letter_code
_entity_poly.pdbx_strand_id
1 'polypeptide(L)'
;TGFGIHNAKQLRDADPVWIKKQFSVVLMRTVLELRGESCLKLEEPEESRKSLMCGRSFGKPLKELEDIRPALTHFVQNAVTRLWKYKQATSALTVYLSTNRFRKNIAQRSVSASVELSTTDNLIL
;
A
#
# COMPACT_ATOMS: atom_id res chain seq x y z
N THR A 1 2.91 -22.38 19.20
CA THR A 1 2.58 -21.69 20.47
C THR A 1 1.30 -20.91 20.26
N GLY A 2 0.19 -21.35 20.88
CA GLY A 2 -1.08 -20.64 20.82
C GLY A 2 -1.32 -19.93 22.16
N PHE A 3 -1.63 -18.64 22.14
CA PHE A 3 -1.80 -17.81 23.34
C PHE A 3 -3.13 -18.04 24.09
N GLY A 4 -3.81 -19.17 23.87
CA GLY A 4 -5.10 -19.50 24.49
C GLY A 4 -6.29 -18.62 24.08
N ILE A 5 -6.10 -17.74 23.10
CA ILE A 5 -7.14 -16.85 22.57
C ILE A 5 -7.69 -17.47 21.28
N HIS A 6 -8.92 -17.97 21.35
CA HIS A 6 -9.63 -18.65 20.27
C HIS A 6 -10.91 -17.93 19.84
N ASN A 7 -11.35 -16.93 20.60
CA ASN A 7 -12.55 -16.15 20.26
C ASN A 7 -12.42 -14.68 20.68
N ALA A 8 -13.34 -13.85 20.17
CA ALA A 8 -13.35 -12.40 20.42
C ALA A 8 -13.53 -12.05 21.92
N LYS A 9 -14.29 -12.84 22.67
CA LYS A 9 -14.47 -12.63 24.12
C LYS A 9 -13.14 -12.78 24.87
N GLN A 10 -12.38 -13.84 24.59
CA GLN A 10 -11.05 -14.05 25.18
C GLN A 10 -10.07 -12.95 24.79
N LEU A 11 -10.13 -12.47 23.53
CA LEU A 11 -9.31 -11.36 23.08
C LEU A 11 -9.67 -10.06 23.83
N ARG A 12 -10.97 -9.77 23.99
CA ARG A 12 -11.46 -8.63 24.79
C ARG A 12 -10.98 -8.70 26.23
N ASP A 13 -10.99 -9.88 26.85
CA ASP A 13 -10.66 -10.06 28.26
C ASP A 13 -9.13 -10.09 28.51
N ALA A 14 -8.30 -10.21 27.47
CA ALA A 14 -6.84 -10.21 27.57
C ALA A 14 -6.27 -8.82 27.95
N ASP A 15 -5.10 -8.78 28.60
CA ASP A 15 -4.43 -7.52 28.96
C ASP A 15 -3.97 -6.75 27.69
N PRO A 16 -4.50 -5.53 27.44
CA PRO A 16 -4.13 -4.73 26.28
C PRO A 16 -2.64 -4.38 26.22
N VAL A 17 -1.99 -4.18 27.39
CA VAL A 17 -0.56 -3.82 27.45
C VAL A 17 0.28 -5.02 27.03
N TRP A 18 -0.05 -6.21 27.53
CA TRP A 18 0.56 -7.45 27.09
C TRP A 18 0.32 -7.72 25.60
N ILE A 19 -0.90 -7.53 25.09
CA ILE A 19 -1.23 -7.67 23.66
C ILE A 19 -0.39 -6.73 22.78
N LYS A 20 -0.22 -5.47 23.18
CA LYS A 20 0.66 -4.52 22.47
C LYS A 20 2.10 -5.03 22.40
N LYS A 21 2.60 -5.57 23.52
CA LYS A 21 3.99 -6.07 23.64
C LYS A 21 4.23 -7.32 22.79
N GLN A 22 3.25 -8.21 22.68
CA GLN A 22 3.39 -9.45 21.89
C GLN A 22 3.07 -9.25 20.41
N PHE A 23 2.20 -8.29 20.07
CA PHE A 23 1.70 -8.11 18.72
C PHE A 23 1.92 -6.67 18.24
N SER A 24 0.91 -5.81 18.36
CA SER A 24 0.95 -4.46 17.83
C SER A 24 -0.01 -3.54 18.58
N VAL A 25 0.22 -2.22 18.44
CA VAL A 25 -0.73 -1.20 18.92
C VAL A 25 -2.10 -1.32 18.22
N VAL A 26 -2.15 -1.84 16.99
CA VAL A 26 -3.40 -2.05 16.26
C VAL A 26 -4.24 -3.10 16.96
N LEU A 27 -3.66 -4.24 17.34
CA LEU A 27 -4.40 -5.29 18.04
C LEU A 27 -4.80 -4.84 19.46
N MET A 28 -3.95 -4.08 20.15
CA MET A 28 -4.33 -3.45 21.44
C MET A 28 -5.56 -2.55 21.29
N ARG A 29 -5.61 -1.70 20.25
CA ARG A 29 -6.79 -0.86 19.99
C ARG A 29 -8.03 -1.70 19.71
N THR A 30 -7.91 -2.80 18.97
CA THR A 30 -9.02 -3.75 18.78
C THR A 30 -9.53 -4.32 20.11
N VAL A 31 -8.64 -4.66 21.06
CA VAL A 31 -9.05 -5.12 22.41
C VAL A 31 -9.83 -4.04 23.14
N LEU A 32 -9.37 -2.79 23.09
CA LEU A 32 -10.04 -1.65 23.72
C LEU A 32 -11.41 -1.36 23.09
N GLU A 33 -11.51 -1.39 21.76
CA GLU A 33 -12.79 -1.25 21.04
C GLU A 33 -13.80 -2.35 21.43
N LEU A 34 -13.34 -3.60 21.57
CA LEU A 34 -14.19 -4.70 22.05
C LEU A 34 -14.67 -4.50 23.50
N ARG A 35 -14.02 -3.63 24.28
CA ARG A 35 -14.46 -3.19 25.62
C ARG A 35 -15.35 -1.96 25.59
N GLY A 36 -15.64 -1.42 24.41
CA GLY A 36 -16.44 -0.20 24.23
C GLY A 36 -15.62 1.10 24.21
N GLU A 37 -14.29 1.02 24.23
CA GLU A 37 -13.42 2.20 24.18
C GLU A 37 -13.12 2.57 22.72
N SER A 38 -13.77 3.63 22.24
CA SER A 38 -13.53 4.14 20.89
C SER A 38 -12.11 4.70 20.77
N CYS A 39 -11.29 3.98 20.01
CA CYS A 39 -9.88 4.24 19.69
C CYS A 39 -9.69 4.76 18.26
N LEU A 40 -10.63 4.49 17.34
CA LEU A 40 -10.61 4.99 15.97
C LEU A 40 -11.82 5.89 15.73
N LYS A 41 -11.56 7.10 15.21
CA LYS A 41 -12.63 7.93 14.64
C LYS A 41 -13.10 7.27 13.34
N LEU A 42 -14.38 7.41 13.03
CA LEU A 42 -14.88 7.12 11.69
C LEU A 42 -14.11 7.99 10.71
N GLU A 43 -13.41 7.37 9.75
CA GLU A 43 -12.63 8.09 8.75
C GLU A 43 -13.58 8.95 7.90
N GLU A 44 -13.50 10.27 8.08
CA GLU A 44 -13.99 11.19 7.07
C GLU A 44 -13.12 11.02 5.82
N PRO A 45 -13.69 11.07 4.61
CA PRO A 45 -12.90 10.93 3.39
C PRO A 45 -11.82 12.02 3.37
N GLU A 46 -10.54 11.65 3.47
CA GLU A 46 -9.42 12.60 3.32
C GLU A 46 -9.62 13.37 2.00
N GLU A 47 -9.74 14.69 2.09
CA GLU A 47 -10.03 15.57 0.94
C GLU A 47 -8.94 15.51 -0.14
N SER A 48 -7.71 15.11 0.22
CA SER A 48 -6.59 15.00 -0.70
C SER A 48 -5.85 13.68 -0.55
N ARG A 49 -5.73 12.94 -1.65
CA ARG A 49 -4.90 11.73 -1.71
C ARG A 49 -3.44 12.14 -1.62
N LYS A 50 -2.74 11.67 -0.58
CA LYS A 50 -1.29 11.92 -0.39
C LYS A 50 -0.39 11.15 -1.35
N SER A 51 -0.91 10.08 -1.95
CA SER A 51 -0.18 9.29 -2.94
C SER A 51 -1.14 8.69 -3.99
N LEU A 52 -0.61 8.49 -5.19
CA LEU A 52 -1.33 7.87 -6.30
C LEU A 52 -0.49 6.76 -6.89
N MET A 53 -1.03 5.54 -6.90
CA MET A 53 -0.37 4.37 -7.46
C MET A 53 -1.20 3.79 -8.62
N CYS A 54 -0.51 3.51 -9.72
CA CYS A 54 -1.04 2.78 -10.87
C CYS A 54 -0.17 1.56 -11.13
N GLY A 55 -0.72 0.36 -10.93
CA GLY A 55 -0.01 -0.88 -11.15
C GLY A 55 -0.94 -2.08 -11.13
N ARG A 56 -0.50 -3.16 -11.78
CA ARG A 56 -1.17 -4.48 -11.81
C ARG A 56 -0.09 -5.56 -11.88
N SER A 57 -0.41 -6.75 -11.39
CA SER A 57 0.39 -7.93 -11.71
C SER A 57 0.14 -8.36 -13.16
N PHE A 58 1.18 -8.83 -13.84
CA PHE A 58 1.07 -9.36 -15.19
C PHE A 58 0.67 -10.84 -15.19
N GLY A 59 -0.12 -11.26 -16.17
CA GLY A 59 -0.52 -12.66 -16.33
C GLY A 59 0.66 -13.60 -16.65
N LYS A 60 1.72 -13.05 -17.24
CA LYS A 60 3.01 -13.74 -17.47
C LYS A 60 4.15 -12.83 -17.01
N PRO A 61 5.27 -13.38 -16.50
CA PRO A 61 6.43 -12.59 -16.15
C PRO A 61 7.00 -11.87 -17.38
N LEU A 62 7.25 -10.57 -17.27
CA LEU A 62 8.01 -9.81 -18.25
C LEU A 62 9.50 -10.06 -18.01
N LYS A 63 10.27 -10.25 -19.07
CA LYS A 63 11.70 -10.59 -18.98
C LYS A 63 12.58 -9.56 -19.67
N GLU A 64 12.15 -9.10 -20.84
CA GLU A 64 12.93 -8.19 -21.67
C GLU A 64 12.48 -6.75 -21.47
N LEU A 65 13.41 -5.81 -21.69
CA LEU A 65 13.11 -4.38 -21.57
C LEU A 65 12.01 -3.94 -22.56
N GLU A 66 11.97 -4.56 -23.74
CA GLU A 66 10.97 -4.28 -24.78
C GLU A 66 9.54 -4.67 -24.35
N ASP A 67 9.38 -5.64 -23.45
CA ASP A 67 8.07 -5.97 -22.87
C ASP A 67 7.69 -4.99 -21.75
N ILE A 68 8.68 -4.51 -21.00
CA ILE A 68 8.49 -3.64 -19.83
C ILE A 68 8.14 -2.22 -20.27
N ARG A 69 8.77 -1.70 -21.33
CA ARG A 69 8.58 -0.33 -21.82
C ARG A 69 7.11 0.01 -22.11
N PRO A 70 6.36 -0.77 -22.91
CA PRO A 70 4.94 -0.49 -23.17
C PRO A 70 4.09 -0.52 -21.90
N ALA A 71 4.37 -1.46 -21.00
CA ALA A 71 3.64 -1.57 -19.75
C ALA A 71 3.90 -0.37 -18.83
N LEU A 72 5.14 0.09 -18.74
CA LEU A 72 5.50 1.29 -17.99
C LEU A 72 4.80 2.51 -18.55
N THR A 73 4.86 2.74 -19.87
CA THR A 73 4.18 3.85 -20.54
C THR A 73 2.68 3.85 -20.23
N HIS A 74 2.03 2.69 -20.31
CA HIS A 74 0.62 2.55 -19.99
C HIS A 74 0.29 2.92 -18.53
N PHE A 75 1.12 2.48 -17.57
CA PHE A 75 0.90 2.83 -16.17
C PHE A 75 1.13 4.32 -15.87
N VAL A 76 2.14 4.92 -16.50
CA VAL A 76 2.43 6.36 -16.37
C VAL A 76 1.28 7.18 -16.95
N GLN A 77 0.81 6.87 -18.15
CA GLN A 77 -0.35 7.54 -18.76
C GLN A 77 -1.59 7.46 -17.86
N ASN A 78 -1.87 6.28 -17.30
CA ASN A 78 -2.98 6.12 -16.36
C ASN A 78 -2.78 6.92 -15.06
N ALA A 79 -1.56 7.02 -14.55
CA ALA A 79 -1.25 7.82 -13.36
C ALA A 79 -1.50 9.30 -13.62
N VAL A 80 -1.01 9.83 -14.75
CA VAL A 80 -1.21 11.23 -15.16
C VAL A 80 -2.71 11.54 -15.35
N THR A 81 -3.45 10.69 -16.07
CA THR A 81 -4.91 10.86 -16.25
C THR A 81 -5.65 10.92 -14.92
N ARG A 82 -5.24 10.12 -13.93
CA ARG A 82 -5.84 10.17 -12.59
C ARG A 82 -5.41 11.41 -11.82
N LEU A 83 -4.15 11.84 -11.90
CA LEU A 83 -3.68 13.09 -11.29
C LEU A 83 -4.52 14.28 -11.77
N TRP A 84 -4.72 14.39 -13.08
CA TRP A 84 -5.57 15.43 -13.67
C TRP A 84 -7.03 15.33 -13.21
N LYS A 85 -7.61 14.11 -13.21
CA LYS A 85 -8.97 13.89 -12.70
C LYS A 85 -9.16 14.36 -11.27
N TYR A 86 -8.15 14.16 -10.41
CA TYR A 86 -8.17 14.59 -9.02
C TYR A 86 -7.66 16.03 -8.83
N LYS A 87 -7.29 16.75 -9.89
CA LYS A 87 -6.70 18.09 -9.84
C LYS A 87 -5.49 18.16 -8.91
N GLN A 88 -4.64 17.13 -8.96
CA GLN A 88 -3.42 17.02 -8.15
C GLN A 88 -2.16 17.11 -9.02
N ALA A 89 -1.08 17.61 -8.44
CA ALA A 89 0.27 17.56 -8.99
C ALA A 89 1.16 16.64 -8.14
N THR A 90 2.27 16.18 -8.70
CA THR A 90 3.26 15.37 -7.97
C THR A 90 4.66 15.94 -8.13
N SER A 91 5.45 15.90 -7.06
CA SER A 91 6.87 16.29 -7.08
C SER A 91 7.80 15.12 -7.41
N ALA A 92 7.28 13.88 -7.46
CA ALA A 92 8.09 12.70 -7.75
C ALA A 92 7.27 11.60 -8.44
N LEU A 93 7.96 10.81 -9.26
CA LEU A 93 7.46 9.56 -9.83
C LEU A 93 8.36 8.41 -9.35
N THR A 94 7.75 7.34 -8.85
CA THR A 94 8.47 6.13 -8.46
C THR A 94 7.95 4.93 -9.24
N VAL A 95 8.86 4.20 -9.88
CA VAL A 95 8.59 2.95 -10.58
C VAL A 95 9.06 1.79 -9.72
N TYR A 96 8.23 0.77 -9.59
CA TYR A 96 8.53 -0.44 -8.81
C TYR A 96 8.41 -1.69 -9.67
N LEU A 97 9.42 -2.55 -9.59
CA LEU A 97 9.45 -3.85 -10.25
C LEU A 97 9.70 -4.93 -9.20
N SER A 98 8.92 -6.01 -9.27
CA SER A 98 9.13 -7.16 -8.39
C SER A 98 8.88 -8.48 -9.09
N THR A 99 9.59 -9.50 -8.62
CA THR A 99 9.34 -10.88 -9.02
C THR A 99 8.04 -11.40 -8.41
N ASN A 100 7.52 -12.48 -8.99
CA ASN A 100 6.33 -13.12 -8.46
C ASN A 100 6.60 -13.77 -7.08
N ARG A 101 6.14 -13.10 -6.02
CA ARG A 101 6.24 -13.54 -4.62
C ARG A 101 5.63 -14.92 -4.33
N PHE A 102 4.71 -15.39 -5.18
CA PHE A 102 4.08 -16.70 -5.02
C PHE A 102 4.92 -17.84 -5.58
N ARG A 103 5.95 -17.55 -6.40
CA ARG A 103 6.91 -18.56 -6.86
C ARG A 103 8.10 -18.67 -5.91
N LYS A 104 7.95 -19.45 -4.83
CA LYS A 104 9.00 -19.63 -3.82
C LYS A 104 10.28 -20.30 -4.34
N ASN A 105 10.23 -20.96 -5.50
CA ASN A 105 11.35 -21.68 -6.09
C ASN A 105 12.30 -20.79 -6.91
N ILE A 106 12.05 -19.47 -6.98
CA ILE A 106 12.95 -18.52 -7.64
C ILE A 106 13.38 -17.43 -6.66
N ALA A 107 14.59 -16.90 -6.87
CA ALA A 107 15.09 -15.77 -6.10
C ALA A 107 14.11 -14.60 -6.20
N GLN A 108 13.67 -14.10 -5.05
CA GLN A 108 12.76 -12.98 -4.98
C GLN A 108 13.56 -11.69 -5.04
N ARG A 109 13.16 -10.79 -5.95
CA ARG A 109 13.76 -9.48 -6.10
C ARG A 109 12.67 -8.42 -6.22
N SER A 110 13.00 -7.26 -5.66
CA SER A 110 12.15 -6.08 -5.66
C SER A 110 13.09 -4.89 -5.80
N VAL A 111 12.85 -4.07 -6.82
CA VAL A 111 13.65 -2.87 -7.09
C VAL A 111 12.72 -1.71 -7.38
N SER A 112 13.15 -0.52 -7.00
CA SER A 112 12.45 0.72 -7.32
C SER A 112 13.43 1.78 -7.79
N ALA A 113 12.96 2.66 -8.66
CA ALA A 113 13.67 3.86 -9.08
C ALA A 113 12.71 5.04 -8.97
N SER A 114 13.23 6.17 -8.48
CA SER A 114 12.46 7.40 -8.29
C SER A 114 13.11 8.54 -9.05
N VAL A 115 12.28 9.39 -9.63
CA VAL A 115 12.71 10.62 -10.29
C VAL A 115 11.94 11.77 -9.68
N GLU A 116 12.66 12.81 -9.27
CA GLU A 116 12.07 14.08 -8.87
C GLU A 116 11.64 14.85 -10.11
N LEU A 117 10.46 15.44 -10.04
CA LEU A 117 9.91 16.26 -11.10
C LEU A 117 9.87 17.69 -10.59
N SER A 118 10.49 18.61 -11.32
CA SER A 118 10.15 20.04 -11.17
C SER A 118 8.64 20.15 -11.36
N THR A 119 7.96 20.81 -10.40
CA THR A 119 6.50 20.97 -10.29
C THR A 119 5.82 20.76 -11.64
N THR A 120 4.90 19.79 -11.70
CA THR A 120 4.16 19.47 -12.93
C THR A 120 3.42 20.73 -13.39
N ASP A 121 4.04 21.54 -14.26
CA ASP A 121 3.27 22.42 -15.11
C ASP A 121 2.33 21.49 -15.86
N ASN A 122 1.04 21.77 -15.79
CA ASN A 122 -0.04 20.95 -16.33
C ASN A 122 -0.04 20.93 -17.88
N LEU A 123 1.14 21.01 -18.51
CA LEU A 123 1.37 21.36 -19.92
C LEU A 123 2.24 20.37 -20.69
N ILE A 124 2.46 19.14 -20.21
CA ILE A 124 2.93 18.09 -21.13
C ILE A 124 1.71 17.54 -21.89
N LEU A 125 1.31 18.30 -22.91
CA LEU A 125 0.65 17.82 -24.13
C LEU A 125 1.67 17.80 -25.26
#